data_AF-A0A9N9ET29-F1
#
_entry.id   AF-A0A9N9ET29-F1
#
_cell.length_a   1.000
_cell.length_b   1.000
_cell.length_c   1.000
_cell.angle_alpha   90.00
_cell.angle_beta   90.00
_cell.angle_gamma   90.00
#
_symmetry.space_group_name_H-M   'P 1'
#
loop_
_entity.id
_entity.type
_entity.pdbx_description
1 polymer ?
#
loop_
_entity_poly.entity_id
_entity_poly.type
_entity_poly.pdbx_seq_one_letter_code
_entity_poly.pdbx_strand_id
1 'polypeptide(L)'
;LKKALNNPLALLNSINQMIIYKFSVQDSSWGYRGDDGKVYYANIGKSYGPGFKTGDTIGCCLNFRNNKVFYTINGVNLGIAFRYLKSSLYPCVKIESQDGEIKVNFGHKKFKYTGEYKKVFADCIKLLEFESNNAFALKYQGEIYNLMGRRKESLADLIKLLEINANDTWMLK
;
A
#
# COMPACT_ATOMS: atom_id res chain seq x y z
N LEU A 1 13.96 -13.09 24.48
CA LEU A 1 14.04 -13.13 22.99
C LEU A 1 12.88 -13.91 22.34
N LYS A 2 12.33 -14.93 23.00
CA LYS A 2 10.98 -15.51 22.76
C LYS A 2 9.80 -14.64 23.26
N LYS A 3 9.89 -13.30 23.21
CA LYS A 3 8.82 -12.42 23.79
C LYS A 3 8.45 -11.18 22.97
N ALA A 4 8.71 -11.21 21.66
CA ALA A 4 8.22 -10.18 20.71
C ALA A 4 7.50 -10.75 19.48
N LEU A 5 7.20 -12.07 19.48
CA LEU A 5 6.62 -12.80 18.34
C LEU A 5 5.11 -13.05 18.43
N ASN A 6 4.40 -12.42 19.38
CA ASN A 6 2.93 -12.52 19.50
C ASN A 6 2.21 -11.23 19.05
N ASN A 7 2.79 -10.44 18.16
CA ASN A 7 2.19 -9.17 17.73
C ASN A 7 1.27 -9.40 16.50
N PRO A 8 -0.05 -9.14 16.58
CA PRO A 8 -1.06 -9.39 15.53
C PRO A 8 -0.90 -8.56 14.23
N LEU A 9 0.29 -8.04 13.96
CA LEU A 9 0.68 -7.39 12.71
C LEU A 9 0.67 -8.32 11.49
N ALA A 10 0.53 -9.64 11.69
CA ALA A 10 0.26 -10.60 10.62
C ALA A 10 -1.18 -10.52 10.06
N LEU A 11 -2.07 -9.73 10.67
CA LEU A 11 -3.44 -9.47 10.19
C LEU A 11 -3.63 -8.07 9.55
N LEU A 12 -2.54 -7.32 9.33
CA LEU A 12 -2.57 -5.94 8.84
C LEU A 12 -2.61 -5.84 7.29
N ASN A 13 -3.35 -6.74 6.63
CA ASN A 13 -3.59 -6.70 5.19
C ASN A 13 -4.84 -5.88 4.86
N SER A 14 -4.66 -4.56 4.79
CA SER A 14 -5.67 -3.60 4.35
C SER A 14 -4.93 -2.31 3.97
N ILE A 15 -4.94 -1.91 2.70
CA ILE A 15 -4.48 -0.61 2.16
C ILE A 15 -3.31 0.09 2.88
N ASN A 16 -2.18 -0.61 3.00
CA ASN A 16 -0.92 0.13 3.00
C ASN A 16 -0.59 0.44 1.52
N GLN A 17 -0.62 1.73 1.15
CA GLN A 17 0.27 2.22 0.10
C GLN A 17 1.70 2.11 0.64
N MET A 18 2.20 0.89 0.68
CA MET A 18 3.58 0.57 0.98
C MET A 18 4.32 0.67 -0.36
N ILE A 19 5.14 1.72 -0.53
CA ILE A 19 6.04 1.78 -1.68
C ILE A 19 7.12 0.74 -1.42
N ILE A 20 6.97 -0.42 -2.07
CA ILE A 20 7.82 -1.60 -1.92
C ILE A 20 8.81 -1.68 -3.10
N TYR A 21 10.13 -1.83 -2.89
CA TYR A 21 11.07 -2.43 -3.86
C TYR A 21 12.02 -3.37 -3.09
N LYS A 22 12.77 -4.27 -3.71
CA LYS A 22 13.97 -4.88 -3.09
C LYS A 22 15.03 -4.98 -4.16
N PHE A 23 16.20 -4.36 -3.94
CA PHE A 23 17.41 -4.60 -4.72
C PHE A 23 18.41 -5.33 -3.82
N SER A 24 18.42 -6.66 -3.90
CA SER A 24 19.64 -7.43 -3.64
C SER A 24 19.73 -8.49 -4.74
N VAL A 25 20.95 -8.74 -5.19
CA VAL A 25 21.30 -9.76 -6.18
C VAL A 25 20.89 -11.13 -5.63
N GLN A 26 19.67 -11.57 -5.95
CA GLN A 26 19.18 -12.94 -5.84
C GLN A 26 17.82 -13.01 -6.55
N ASP A 27 17.79 -13.69 -7.70
CA ASP A 27 16.75 -14.25 -8.60
C ASP A 27 15.22 -13.98 -8.44
N SER A 28 14.75 -13.11 -7.54
CA SER A 28 13.33 -12.97 -7.17
C SER A 28 12.92 -11.53 -6.79
N SER A 29 13.28 -10.51 -7.58
CA SER A 29 12.82 -9.12 -7.38
C SER A 29 11.90 -8.65 -8.49
N TRP A 30 11.00 -7.70 -8.17
CA TRP A 30 10.10 -7.02 -9.11
C TRP A 30 10.35 -5.51 -9.02
N GLY A 31 10.54 -4.84 -10.16
CA GLY A 31 10.82 -3.40 -10.17
C GLY A 31 10.46 -2.71 -11.47
N TYR A 32 10.28 -1.39 -11.40
CA TYR A 32 10.09 -0.50 -12.54
C TYR A 32 11.29 0.45 -12.64
N ARG A 33 11.87 0.56 -13.83
CA ARG A 33 13.12 1.28 -14.06
C ARG A 33 12.88 2.59 -14.82
N GLY A 34 13.61 3.64 -14.43
CA GLY A 34 13.37 5.00 -14.92
C GLY A 34 14.07 5.37 -16.22
N ASP A 35 15.19 4.73 -16.55
CA ASP A 35 15.96 4.96 -17.78
C ASP A 35 15.21 4.45 -19.03
N ASP A 36 14.56 3.30 -18.94
CA ASP A 36 13.95 2.62 -20.08
C ASP A 36 12.44 2.35 -19.95
N GLY A 37 11.85 2.67 -18.80
CA GLY A 37 10.42 2.50 -18.56
C GLY A 37 9.97 1.03 -18.52
N LYS A 38 10.88 0.07 -18.38
CA LYS A 38 10.54 -1.34 -18.29
C LYS A 38 10.30 -1.80 -16.87
N VAL A 39 9.48 -2.85 -16.75
CA VAL A 39 9.38 -3.63 -15.52
C VAL A 39 10.26 -4.86 -15.61
N TYR A 40 10.90 -5.21 -14.50
CA TYR A 40 11.84 -6.31 -14.40
C TYR A 40 11.36 -7.33 -13.39
N TYR A 41 11.46 -8.61 -13.75
CA TYR A 41 11.39 -9.74 -12.83
C TYR A 41 12.57 -10.66 -13.10
N ALA A 42 13.39 -10.96 -12.07
CA ALA A 42 14.56 -11.84 -12.22
C ALA A 42 15.46 -11.46 -13.43
N ASN A 43 15.73 -10.16 -13.59
CA ASN A 43 16.47 -9.56 -14.73
C ASN A 43 15.79 -9.66 -16.11
N ILE A 44 14.59 -10.23 -16.22
CA ILE A 44 13.80 -10.23 -17.44
C ILE A 44 13.02 -8.92 -17.53
N GLY A 45 13.40 -8.06 -18.47
CA GLY A 45 12.77 -6.76 -18.72
C GLY A 45 11.61 -6.85 -19.71
N LYS A 46 10.49 -6.20 -19.39
CA LYS A 46 9.30 -6.08 -20.25
C LYS A 46 8.87 -4.62 -20.39
N SER A 47 8.51 -4.20 -21.60
CA SER A 47 7.90 -2.89 -21.82
C SER A 47 6.65 -2.71 -20.97
N TYR A 48 6.51 -1.53 -20.36
CA TYR A 48 5.45 -1.26 -19.41
C TYR A 48 4.96 0.19 -19.45
N GLY A 49 5.87 1.13 -19.21
CA GLY A 49 5.53 2.55 -19.12
C GLY A 49 6.62 3.43 -19.71
N PRO A 50 6.49 4.77 -19.60
CA PRO A 50 7.55 5.69 -20.00
C PRO A 50 8.73 5.62 -19.02
N GLY A 51 9.87 6.19 -19.39
CA GLY A 51 10.91 6.53 -18.40
C GLY A 51 10.43 7.64 -17.45
N PHE A 52 11.20 7.90 -16.40
CA PHE A 52 10.94 8.99 -15.45
C PHE A 52 12.23 9.70 -15.04
N LYS A 53 12.09 10.96 -14.62
CA LYS A 53 13.22 11.88 -14.39
C LYS A 53 13.07 12.69 -13.10
N THR A 54 14.09 13.49 -12.81
CA THR A 54 14.07 14.45 -11.70
C THR A 54 12.79 15.28 -11.70
N GLY A 55 12.12 15.32 -10.54
CA GLY A 55 10.85 16.02 -10.34
C GLY A 55 9.62 15.11 -10.46
N ASP A 56 9.72 13.95 -11.10
CA ASP A 56 8.62 13.00 -11.16
C ASP A 56 8.35 12.34 -9.79
N THR A 57 7.08 12.03 -9.54
CA THR A 57 6.67 11.24 -8.37
C THR A 57 6.20 9.88 -8.81
N ILE A 58 6.91 8.84 -8.39
CA ILE A 58 6.58 7.45 -8.71
C ILE A 58 5.82 6.82 -7.55
N GLY A 59 4.60 6.36 -7.81
CA GLY A 59 3.87 5.51 -6.87
C GLY A 59 4.01 4.03 -7.24
N CYS A 60 4.16 3.17 -6.24
CA CYS A 60 4.09 1.71 -6.37
C CYS A 60 2.88 1.24 -5.56
N CYS A 61 1.91 0.61 -6.21
CA CYS A 61 0.65 0.22 -5.60
C CYS A 61 0.50 -1.30 -5.63
N LEU A 62 0.38 -1.90 -4.44
CA LEU A 62 0.13 -3.33 -4.26
C LEU A 62 -1.33 -3.55 -3.84
N ASN A 63 -2.06 -4.28 -4.68
CA ASN A 63 -3.40 -4.75 -4.35
C ASN A 63 -3.30 -6.14 -3.73
N PHE A 64 -3.41 -6.21 -2.39
CA PHE A 64 -3.35 -7.46 -1.63
C PHE A 64 -4.53 -8.41 -1.87
N ARG A 65 -5.67 -7.91 -2.37
CA ARG A 65 -6.84 -8.76 -2.64
C ARG A 65 -6.61 -9.68 -3.85
N ASN A 66 -5.88 -9.19 -4.85
CA ASN A 66 -5.64 -9.93 -6.09
C ASN A 66 -4.15 -10.10 -6.44
N ASN A 67 -3.26 -9.74 -5.52
CA ASN A 67 -1.80 -9.82 -5.64
C ASN A 67 -1.27 -9.20 -6.95
N LYS A 68 -1.80 -8.02 -7.30
CA LYS A 68 -1.37 -7.24 -8.47
C LYS A 68 -0.59 -6.01 -8.02
N VAL A 69 0.42 -5.66 -8.80
CA VAL A 69 1.15 -4.39 -8.65
C VAL A 69 0.97 -3.55 -9.88
N PHE A 70 0.79 -2.25 -9.68
CA PHE A 70 0.87 -1.23 -10.71
C PHE A 70 1.69 -0.05 -10.20
N TYR A 71 2.25 0.72 -11.13
CA TYR A 71 2.93 1.96 -10.83
C TYR A 71 2.12 3.16 -11.29
N THR A 72 2.49 4.31 -10.75
CA THR A 72 1.95 5.60 -11.16
C THR A 72 3.08 6.58 -11.42
N ILE A 73 2.93 7.46 -12.40
CA ILE A 73 3.78 8.64 -12.56
C ILE A 73 2.92 9.87 -12.34
N ASN A 74 3.32 10.70 -11.39
CA ASN A 74 2.64 11.95 -11.03
C ASN A 74 1.14 11.75 -10.72
N GLY A 75 0.77 10.59 -10.19
CA GLY A 75 -0.62 10.24 -9.85
C GLY A 75 -1.42 9.64 -11.01
N VAL A 76 -0.83 9.41 -12.18
CA VAL A 76 -1.46 8.71 -13.31
C VAL A 76 -1.14 7.22 -13.24
N ASN A 77 -2.15 6.35 -13.26
CA ASN A 77 -2.00 4.89 -13.24
C ASN A 77 -1.49 4.37 -14.59
N LEU A 78 -0.41 3.59 -14.58
CA LEU A 78 0.22 3.02 -15.77
C LEU A 78 -0.27 1.60 -16.14
N GLY A 79 -1.27 1.09 -15.42
CA GLY A 79 -1.79 -0.26 -15.59
C GLY A 79 -0.98 -1.31 -14.84
N ILE A 80 -1.41 -2.57 -14.93
CA ILE A 80 -0.82 -3.65 -14.12
C ILE A 80 0.58 -4.02 -14.61
N ALA A 81 1.58 -3.89 -13.73
CA ALA A 81 2.96 -4.30 -13.94
C ALA A 81 3.15 -5.80 -13.66
N PHE A 82 2.68 -6.26 -12.50
CA PHE A 82 2.89 -7.63 -12.02
C PHE A 82 1.59 -8.27 -11.53
N ARG A 83 1.51 -9.59 -11.64
CA ARG A 83 0.39 -10.41 -11.18
C ARG A 83 0.90 -11.59 -10.38
N TYR A 84 0.06 -12.13 -9.49
CA TYR A 84 0.30 -13.38 -8.77
C TYR A 84 1.59 -13.36 -7.94
N LEU A 85 1.87 -12.24 -7.26
CA LEU A 85 3.01 -12.14 -6.36
C LEU A 85 2.84 -13.15 -5.21
N LYS A 86 3.83 -14.03 -5.04
CA LYS A 86 3.89 -15.07 -4.00
C LYS A 86 5.07 -14.78 -3.08
N SER A 87 4.86 -14.07 -1.96
CA SER A 87 5.81 -13.92 -0.83
C SER A 87 5.46 -12.68 0.00
N SER A 88 6.10 -12.56 1.17
CA SER A 88 6.23 -11.29 1.89
C SER A 88 7.11 -10.32 1.10
N LEU A 89 6.56 -9.15 0.76
CA LEU A 89 7.24 -8.10 0.00
C LEU A 89 7.69 -6.97 0.94
N TYR A 90 8.79 -6.28 0.60
CA TYR A 90 9.34 -5.13 1.34
C TYR A 90 9.74 -3.95 0.45
N PRO A 91 9.69 -2.67 0.91
CA PRO A 91 10.35 -1.45 0.37
C PRO A 91 11.85 -1.45 0.14
N CYS A 92 12.29 -0.77 -0.93
CA CYS A 92 13.67 -0.48 -1.34
C CYS A 92 13.59 0.56 -2.44
N VAL A 93 14.71 1.13 -2.84
CA VAL A 93 14.90 1.82 -4.10
C VAL A 93 16.35 1.55 -4.48
N LYS A 94 16.63 1.42 -5.78
CA LYS A 94 18.01 1.40 -6.27
C LYS A 94 18.28 2.71 -6.99
N ILE A 95 19.39 3.35 -6.64
CA ILE A 95 19.92 4.53 -7.32
C ILE A 95 21.29 4.13 -7.87
N GLU A 96 21.50 4.33 -9.16
CA GLU A 96 22.78 4.00 -9.83
C GLU A 96 23.64 5.23 -10.08
N SER A 97 23.08 6.44 -10.02
CA SER A 97 23.80 7.70 -10.18
C SER A 97 24.49 8.11 -8.87
N GLN A 98 25.72 8.62 -8.96
CA GLN A 98 26.49 9.11 -7.80
C GLN A 98 25.78 10.24 -7.04
N ASP A 99 25.04 11.11 -7.74
CA ASP A 99 24.35 12.27 -7.15
C ASP A 99 22.82 12.10 -7.09
N GLY A 100 22.32 10.87 -7.18
CA GLY A 100 20.87 10.64 -7.20
C GLY A 100 20.24 10.79 -5.81
N GLU A 101 19.32 11.74 -5.66
CA GLU A 101 18.51 11.90 -4.45
C GLU A 101 17.06 11.46 -4.70
N ILE A 102 16.47 10.80 -3.70
CA ILE A 102 15.04 10.52 -3.65
C ILE A 102 14.43 10.98 -2.32
N LYS A 103 13.15 11.32 -2.36
CA LYS A 103 12.33 11.52 -1.16
C LYS A 103 11.24 10.45 -1.14
N VAL A 104 11.24 9.64 -0.09
CA VAL A 104 10.26 8.58 0.09
C VAL A 104 9.07 9.07 0.89
N ASN A 105 7.86 8.64 0.55
CA ASN A 105 6.64 8.92 1.32
C ASN A 105 5.94 7.60 1.66
N PHE A 106 5.96 7.24 2.95
CA PHE A 106 5.25 6.07 3.50
C PHE A 106 3.91 6.44 4.15
N GLY A 107 3.33 7.57 3.76
CA GLY A 107 2.03 8.06 4.27
C GLY A 107 2.11 9.26 5.22
N HIS A 108 3.31 9.82 5.45
CA HIS A 108 3.45 11.05 6.25
C HIS A 108 2.99 12.31 5.50
N LYS A 109 2.84 12.23 4.17
CA LYS A 109 2.25 13.25 3.31
C LYS A 109 1.15 12.62 2.45
N LYS A 110 0.21 13.45 1.99
CA LYS A 110 -0.81 13.04 1.02
C LYS A 110 -0.15 12.50 -0.26
N PHE A 111 -0.62 11.33 -0.71
CA PHE A 111 -0.15 10.72 -1.96
C PHE A 111 -0.71 11.43 -3.20
N LYS A 112 0.07 11.45 -4.29
CA LYS A 112 -0.40 11.98 -5.60
C LYS A 112 -1.47 11.10 -6.23
N TYR A 113 -1.36 9.77 -6.11
CA TYR A 113 -2.36 8.85 -6.63
C TYR A 113 -3.55 8.73 -5.67
N THR A 114 -4.77 8.94 -6.17
CA THR A 114 -6.00 8.92 -5.36
C THR A 114 -7.07 7.95 -5.83
N GLY A 115 -6.82 7.24 -6.93
CA GLY A 115 -7.86 6.56 -7.72
C GLY A 115 -8.58 5.42 -7.00
N GLU A 116 -7.84 4.44 -6.45
CA GLU A 116 -8.49 3.21 -5.96
C GLU A 116 -9.18 3.38 -4.61
N TYR A 117 -8.65 4.21 -3.70
CA TYR A 117 -9.25 4.33 -2.38
C TYR A 117 -10.61 5.05 -2.40
N LYS A 118 -10.92 5.88 -3.41
CA LYS A 118 -12.24 6.52 -3.50
C LYS A 118 -13.36 5.48 -3.68
N LYS A 119 -13.11 4.44 -4.47
CA LYS A 119 -14.06 3.35 -4.66
C LYS A 119 -14.21 2.53 -3.39
N VAL A 120 -13.08 2.14 -2.79
CA VAL A 120 -13.11 1.39 -1.52
C VAL A 120 -13.79 2.19 -0.41
N PHE A 121 -13.56 3.50 -0.36
CA PHE A 121 -14.22 4.40 0.57
C PHE A 121 -15.74 4.41 0.41
N ALA A 122 -16.24 4.47 -0.83
CA ALA A 122 -17.67 4.38 -1.11
C ALA A 122 -18.24 3.01 -0.72
N ASP A 123 -17.50 1.92 -0.95
CA ASP A 123 -17.89 0.58 -0.53
C ASP A 123 -17.92 0.47 1.02
N CYS A 124 -16.96 1.08 1.71
CA CYS A 124 -16.96 1.18 3.18
C CYS A 124 -18.17 1.94 3.71
N ILE A 125 -18.53 3.09 3.11
CA ILE A 125 -19.72 3.86 3.51
C ILE A 125 -20.97 2.97 3.43
N LYS A 126 -21.18 2.32 2.28
CA LYS A 126 -22.34 1.43 2.08
C LYS A 126 -22.38 0.27 3.08
N LEU A 127 -21.22 -0.32 3.37
CA LEU A 127 -21.12 -1.39 4.36
C LEU A 127 -21.46 -0.89 5.76
N LEU A 128 -21.05 0.33 6.13
CA LEU A 128 -21.35 0.92 7.44
C LEU A 128 -22.80 1.40 7.57
N GLU A 129 -23.47 1.72 6.47
CA GLU A 129 -24.92 1.97 6.44
C GLU A 129 -25.71 0.70 6.76
N PHE A 130 -25.24 -0.47 6.31
CA PHE A 130 -25.89 -1.77 6.53
C PHE A 130 -25.48 -2.42 7.87
N GLU A 131 -24.18 -2.45 8.14
CA GLU A 131 -23.55 -3.02 9.34
C GLU A 131 -22.68 -1.95 10.00
N SER A 132 -23.28 -1.16 10.88
CA SER A 132 -22.62 -0.01 11.51
C SER A 132 -21.36 -0.38 12.32
N ASN A 133 -21.22 -1.63 12.74
CA ASN A 133 -20.07 -2.16 13.49
C ASN A 133 -19.21 -3.12 12.67
N ASN A 134 -19.24 -3.04 11.33
CA ASN A 134 -18.38 -3.85 10.49
C ASN A 134 -16.90 -3.45 10.68
N ALA A 135 -16.15 -4.30 11.40
CA ALA A 135 -14.75 -4.05 11.76
C ALA A 135 -13.85 -3.82 10.53
N PHE A 136 -14.10 -4.53 9.43
CA PHE A 136 -13.36 -4.32 8.19
C PHE A 136 -13.63 -2.93 7.62
N ALA A 137 -14.89 -2.55 7.47
CA ALA A 137 -15.25 -1.26 6.88
C ALA A 137 -14.72 -0.08 7.70
N LEU A 138 -14.78 -0.13 9.04
CA LEU A 138 -14.20 0.89 9.93
C LEU A 138 -12.68 0.98 9.77
N LYS A 139 -11.99 -0.17 9.79
CA LYS A 139 -10.53 -0.20 9.60
C LYS A 139 -10.12 0.44 8.27
N TYR A 140 -10.72 -0.02 7.17
CA TYR A 140 -10.40 0.48 5.82
C TYR A 140 -10.78 1.96 5.66
N GLN A 141 -11.92 2.39 6.17
CA GLN A 141 -12.34 3.79 6.10
C GLN A 141 -11.38 4.70 6.88
N GLY A 142 -10.99 4.29 8.10
CA GLY A 142 -10.02 5.01 8.91
C GLY A 142 -8.64 5.13 8.25
N GLU A 143 -8.15 4.05 7.62
CA GLU A 143 -6.93 4.09 6.81
C GLU A 143 -7.04 5.07 5.64
N ILE A 144 -8.17 5.07 4.93
CA ILE A 144 -8.39 5.99 3.80
C ILE A 144 -8.47 7.45 4.27
N TYR A 145 -9.10 7.72 5.42
CA TYR A 145 -9.10 9.04 6.02
C TYR A 145 -7.68 9.52 6.35
N ASN A 146 -6.80 8.64 6.85
CA ASN A 146 -5.39 8.97 7.04
C ASN A 146 -4.70 9.32 5.71
N LEU A 147 -4.93 8.55 4.65
CA LEU A 147 -4.39 8.84 3.31
C LEU A 147 -4.87 10.20 2.76
N MET A 148 -6.07 10.63 3.15
CA MET A 148 -6.64 11.93 2.81
C MET A 148 -6.13 13.08 3.70
N GLY A 149 -5.41 12.79 4.79
CA GLY A 149 -5.02 13.77 5.81
C GLY A 149 -6.12 14.11 6.83
N ARG A 150 -7.23 13.36 6.81
CA ARG A 150 -8.42 13.53 7.67
C ARG A 150 -8.24 12.74 8.97
N ARG A 151 -7.29 13.19 9.80
CA ARG A 151 -6.87 12.45 11.01
C ARG A 151 -7.97 12.30 12.06
N LYS A 152 -8.87 13.27 12.18
CA LYS A 152 -9.95 13.24 13.19
C LYS A 152 -10.94 12.12 12.89
N GLU A 153 -11.35 12.03 11.63
CA GLU A 153 -12.27 11.00 11.15
C GLU A 153 -11.60 9.62 11.19
N SER A 154 -10.32 9.53 10.82
CA SER A 154 -9.55 8.29 10.99
C SER A 154 -9.51 7.80 12.44
N LEU A 155 -9.25 8.70 13.38
CA LEU A 155 -9.20 8.38 14.80
C LEU A 155 -10.56 7.89 15.32
N ALA A 156 -11.65 8.51 14.86
CA ALA A 156 -13.01 8.10 15.25
C ALA A 156 -13.30 6.65 14.83
N ASP A 157 -12.97 6.26 13.59
CA ASP A 157 -13.17 4.89 13.10
C ASP A 157 -12.29 3.88 13.86
N LEU A 158 -11.04 4.25 14.17
CA LEU A 158 -10.12 3.40 14.94
C LEU A 158 -10.58 3.20 16.39
N ILE A 159 -11.11 4.24 17.04
CA ILE A 159 -11.68 4.12 18.39
C ILE A 159 -12.86 3.17 18.38
N LYS A 160 -13.80 3.34 17.44
CA LYS A 160 -14.96 2.45 17.30
C LYS A 160 -14.55 1.00 17.03
N LEU A 161 -13.51 0.78 16.23
CA LEU A 161 -12.94 -0.54 15.97
C LEU A 161 -12.38 -1.19 17.25
N LEU A 162 -11.71 -0.42 18.11
CA LEU A 162 -11.19 -0.90 19.39
C LEU A 162 -12.32 -1.27 20.36
N GLU A 163 -13.41 -0.50 20.39
CA GLU A 163 -14.59 -0.77 21.22
C GLU A 163 -15.25 -2.11 20.83
N ILE A 164 -15.36 -2.39 19.53
CA ILE A 164 -15.91 -3.67 19.02
C ILE A 164 -15.02 -4.84 19.45
N ASN A 165 -13.70 -4.74 19.24
CA ASN A 165 -12.77 -5.81 19.63
C ASN A 165 -12.77 -6.05 21.15
N ALA A 166 -12.80 -4.99 21.95
CA ALA A 166 -12.93 -5.10 23.39
C ALA A 166 -14.24 -5.83 23.75
N ASN A 167 -15.31 -5.56 23.00
CA ASN A 167 -16.61 -6.15 23.24
C ASN A 167 -16.72 -7.65 22.94
N ASP A 168 -16.12 -8.08 21.85
CA ASP A 168 -16.04 -9.50 21.51
C ASP A 168 -15.19 -10.30 22.53
N THR A 169 -14.21 -9.64 23.15
CA THR A 169 -13.28 -10.30 24.09
C THR A 169 -13.91 -10.63 25.44
N TRP A 170 -14.88 -9.85 25.93
CA TRP A 170 -15.55 -10.13 27.21
C TRP A 170 -16.70 -11.15 27.12
N MET A 171 -17.20 -11.43 25.91
CA MET A 171 -18.26 -12.42 25.65
C MET A 171 -17.76 -13.88 25.62
N LEU A 172 -16.45 -14.13 25.73
CA LEU A 172 -15.80 -15.45 25.62
C LEU A 172 -15.28 -16.04 26.96
N LYS A 173 -15.72 -15.51 28.11
CA LYS A 173 -15.31 -16.01 29.44
C LYS A 173 -16.37 -16.89 30.11
#